data_AF-A0A2E5PQN7-F1
#
_entry.id   AF-A0A2E5PQN7-F1
#
_cell.length_a   1.000
_cell.length_b   1.000
_cell.length_c   1.000
_cell.angle_alpha   90.00
_cell.angle_beta   90.00
_cell.angle_gamma   90.00
#
_symmetry.space_group_name_H-M   'P 1'
#
loop_
_entity.id
_entity.type
_entity.pdbx_description
1 polymer ?
#
loop_
_entity_poly.entity_id
_entity_poly.type
_entity_poly.pdbx_seq_one_letter_code
_entity_poly.pdbx_strand_id
1 'polypeptide(L)'
;MNIKKIATLIFCLTSFFVTQVKSSPTIGVPEIVLTNVPFEVSVTDFEQQQVCEYQLQINDFIFEPTVCNSDELIFEYLLVEEQSNNQLELLLDQKEIASEEINVLRGWLSILPPLVSILVALLFRSVIPALFLGVWVGSFAILGLKIGVLWQSFLDVVSKYVKQALADPDHAAVIIFSLMIGGLVGIISKNGGMQGIVNSLTRFTSSPKRGQLITSSLGLAIFFDDYANTLVVGNTMRKVTDKLKISRAKLAFLVDATAAPVACIALITTWVGYQIGMIDVSVGQIDAIDQSAYSIYLNSILYSFYPIFMLAFVFTIAGSGRDFSAMYQYEIAARQGNDKSAQGASMGYTNEAESKQLEPKDPSKARAINAFFPILIFIVSVISGLYATGEGDSIQDIIGSADAYQALLWGSLIGVMTAFVLTISQGLLSLEETVQSWYEGVKFMIFAIIVLIMAWSLGQTTEILQTAQYLVSILGEFLPVPLVPTIIFILAATTAFATGTSWGTMGIFYPIVIPLAWQVLFLNGMADIEHMYIIYSSVACVLCGAVWGDHCSPISDTTIMSSMASGCNHIDHVATQFPYAIVVASIALLIGTIPTGYGWSPMIMIPVGILLVWIVIFLFGKRVN
;
A
#
# COMPACT_ATOMS: atom_id res chain seq x y z
N MET A 1 -14.97 -73.57 -24.97
CA MET A 1 -13.97 -72.86 -25.79
C MET A 1 -13.72 -71.50 -25.14
N ASN A 2 -12.47 -71.20 -24.78
CA ASN A 2 -12.11 -70.32 -23.65
C ASN A 2 -12.40 -68.83 -23.87
N ILE A 3 -13.34 -68.26 -23.09
CA ILE A 3 -13.67 -66.83 -23.04
C ILE A 3 -12.43 -65.96 -22.75
N LYS A 4 -11.45 -66.50 -22.01
CA LYS A 4 -10.16 -65.82 -21.77
C LYS A 4 -9.36 -65.54 -23.04
N LYS A 5 -9.41 -66.41 -24.07
CA LYS A 5 -8.66 -66.17 -25.33
C LYS A 5 -9.29 -65.10 -26.21
N ILE A 6 -10.61 -64.90 -26.12
CA ILE A 6 -11.32 -63.83 -26.85
C ILE A 6 -11.05 -62.47 -26.19
N ALA A 7 -11.02 -62.41 -24.85
CA ALA A 7 -10.66 -61.20 -24.12
C ALA A 7 -9.21 -60.75 -24.38
N THR A 8 -8.25 -61.68 -24.46
CA THR A 8 -6.86 -61.34 -24.81
C THR A 8 -6.71 -60.91 -26.27
N LEU A 9 -7.50 -61.46 -27.19
CA LEU A 9 -7.47 -61.03 -28.60
C LEU A 9 -8.09 -59.64 -28.79
N ILE A 10 -9.16 -59.31 -28.05
CA ILE A 10 -9.78 -57.97 -28.06
C ILE A 10 -8.84 -56.93 -27.42
N PHE A 11 -8.14 -57.27 -26.33
CA PHE A 11 -7.18 -56.37 -25.69
C PHE A 11 -5.90 -56.17 -26.53
N CYS A 12 -5.48 -57.16 -27.31
CA CYS A 12 -4.38 -57.03 -28.28
C CYS A 12 -4.79 -56.31 -29.58
N LEU A 13 -6.07 -56.30 -29.96
CA LEU A 13 -6.57 -55.56 -31.12
C LEU A 13 -6.85 -54.08 -30.81
N THR A 14 -7.13 -53.72 -29.55
CA THR A 14 -7.24 -52.31 -29.12
C THR A 14 -5.90 -51.63 -28.84
N SER A 15 -4.80 -52.40 -28.74
CA SER A 15 -3.44 -51.86 -28.55
C SER A 15 -2.69 -51.62 -29.87
N PHE A 16 -3.29 -51.92 -31.03
CA PHE A 16 -2.71 -51.66 -32.35
C PHE A 16 -3.31 -50.45 -33.08
N PHE A 17 -4.25 -49.74 -32.46
CA PHE A 17 -4.71 -48.42 -32.88
C PHE A 17 -4.33 -47.39 -31.81
N VAL A 18 -3.03 -47.22 -31.58
CA VAL A 18 -2.54 -45.86 -31.30
C VAL A 18 -2.65 -45.15 -32.63
N THR A 19 -3.85 -44.64 -32.94
CA THR A 19 -3.93 -43.45 -33.78
C THR A 19 -2.99 -42.45 -33.12
N GLN A 20 -1.90 -42.09 -33.79
CA GLN A 20 -1.19 -40.87 -33.46
C GLN A 20 -2.26 -39.78 -33.48
N VAL A 21 -2.72 -39.39 -32.30
CA VAL A 21 -3.40 -38.13 -32.13
C VAL A 21 -2.32 -37.14 -32.51
N LYS A 22 -2.40 -36.58 -33.72
CA LYS A 22 -1.69 -35.36 -34.04
C LYS A 22 -2.07 -34.39 -32.93
N SER A 23 -1.13 -34.04 -32.06
CA SER A 23 -1.35 -32.99 -31.09
C SER A 23 -1.68 -31.74 -31.90
N SER A 24 -2.91 -31.25 -31.75
CA SER A 24 -3.26 -29.96 -32.32
C SER A 24 -2.49 -28.91 -31.52
N PRO A 25 -1.69 -28.05 -32.18
CA PRO A 25 -0.92 -27.05 -31.48
C PRO A 25 -1.84 -26.14 -30.67
N THR A 26 -1.42 -25.85 -29.45
CA THR A 26 -2.10 -24.93 -28.53
C THR A 26 -1.42 -23.58 -28.63
N ILE A 27 -2.18 -22.57 -29.05
CA ILE A 27 -1.71 -21.19 -29.17
C ILE A 27 -2.04 -20.48 -27.85
N GLY A 28 -1.03 -20.02 -27.13
CA GLY A 28 -1.16 -19.18 -25.95
C GLY A 28 -1.16 -17.72 -26.35
N VAL A 29 -2.35 -17.11 -26.39
CA VAL A 29 -2.53 -15.69 -26.68
C VAL A 29 -2.96 -14.93 -25.41
N PRO A 30 -2.50 -13.67 -25.21
CA PRO A 30 -3.04 -12.81 -24.16
C PRO A 30 -4.57 -12.64 -24.25
N GLU A 31 -5.26 -12.57 -23.11
CA GLU A 31 -6.72 -12.36 -23.04
C GLU A 31 -7.16 -11.08 -23.80
N ILE A 32 -6.28 -10.07 -23.86
CA ILE A 32 -6.46 -8.82 -24.58
C ILE A 32 -5.17 -8.44 -25.30
N VAL A 33 -5.32 -8.01 -26.56
CA VAL A 33 -4.26 -7.39 -27.35
C VAL A 33 -4.60 -5.91 -27.54
N LEU A 34 -3.62 -5.02 -27.37
CA LEU A 34 -3.82 -3.58 -27.55
C LEU A 34 -3.29 -3.10 -28.90
N THR A 35 -4.02 -2.19 -29.55
CA THR A 35 -3.56 -1.55 -30.79
C THR A 35 -2.27 -0.78 -30.59
N ASN A 36 -1.28 -0.97 -31.46
CA ASN A 36 0.04 -0.33 -31.43
C ASN A 36 0.86 -0.61 -30.15
N VAL A 37 0.58 -1.74 -29.48
CA VAL A 37 1.34 -2.22 -28.34
C VAL A 37 1.93 -3.59 -28.70
N PRO A 38 3.26 -3.76 -28.60
CA PRO A 38 3.87 -5.06 -28.84
C PRO A 38 3.36 -6.11 -27.85
N PHE A 39 3.08 -7.32 -28.33
CA PHE A 39 2.73 -8.47 -27.51
C PHE A 39 3.44 -9.74 -28.02
N GLU A 40 3.35 -10.81 -27.22
CA GLU A 40 3.99 -12.08 -27.49
C GLU A 40 2.95 -13.19 -27.58
N VAL A 41 3.24 -14.22 -28.38
CA VAL A 41 2.43 -15.42 -28.51
C VAL A 41 3.33 -16.64 -28.40
N SER A 42 2.95 -17.56 -27.52
CA SER A 42 3.60 -18.85 -27.40
C SER A 42 2.77 -19.95 -28.08
N VAL A 43 3.43 -20.92 -28.68
CA VAL A 43 2.76 -22.10 -29.24
C VAL A 43 3.42 -23.33 -28.63
N THR A 44 2.59 -24.24 -28.12
CA THR A 44 3.00 -25.51 -27.53
C THR A 44 2.27 -26.68 -28.21
N ASP A 45 2.65 -27.92 -27.89
CA ASP A 45 2.02 -29.15 -28.42
C ASP A 45 2.01 -29.31 -29.96
N PHE A 46 3.04 -28.80 -30.66
CA PHE A 46 3.19 -28.89 -32.12
C PHE A 46 4.06 -30.07 -32.61
N GLU A 47 4.01 -30.40 -33.91
CA GLU A 47 4.80 -31.50 -34.48
C GLU A 47 6.32 -31.16 -34.50
N GLN A 48 7.11 -31.92 -33.73
CA GLN A 48 8.55 -31.67 -33.48
C GLN A 48 9.48 -31.83 -34.70
N GLN A 49 8.99 -32.29 -35.85
CA GLN A 49 9.83 -32.55 -37.03
C GLN A 49 10.14 -31.30 -37.86
N GLN A 50 9.41 -30.19 -37.67
CA GLN A 50 9.52 -28.94 -38.47
C GLN A 50 9.37 -27.68 -37.60
N VAL A 51 10.03 -27.64 -36.44
CA VAL A 51 9.87 -26.62 -35.39
C VAL A 51 10.01 -25.17 -35.90
N CYS A 52 11.03 -24.85 -36.72
CA CYS A 52 11.26 -23.48 -37.19
C CYS A 52 10.52 -23.13 -38.50
N GLU A 53 9.70 -24.03 -39.05
CA GLU A 53 8.96 -23.78 -40.30
C GLU A 53 7.53 -23.27 -40.05
N TYR A 54 7.12 -23.23 -38.78
CA TYR A 54 5.86 -22.61 -38.38
C TYR A 54 5.93 -21.09 -38.55
N GLN A 55 4.86 -20.52 -39.08
CA GLN A 55 4.70 -19.09 -39.27
C GLN A 55 3.40 -18.63 -38.63
N LEU A 56 3.39 -17.44 -38.05
CA LEU A 56 2.20 -16.84 -37.47
C LEU A 56 1.68 -15.76 -38.41
N GLN A 57 0.44 -15.90 -38.87
CA GLN A 57 -0.22 -14.89 -39.67
C GLN A 57 -1.20 -14.09 -38.80
N ILE A 58 -1.05 -12.77 -38.83
CA ILE A 58 -1.98 -11.82 -38.24
C ILE A 58 -2.34 -10.84 -39.35
N ASN A 59 -3.61 -10.84 -39.76
CA ASN A 59 -4.07 -10.10 -40.93
C ASN A 59 -3.28 -10.47 -42.19
N ASP A 60 -2.65 -9.49 -42.84
CA ASP A 60 -1.83 -9.67 -44.05
C ASP A 60 -0.33 -9.85 -43.73
N PHE A 61 0.05 -9.86 -42.44
CA PHE A 61 1.44 -9.95 -42.00
C PHE A 61 1.78 -11.35 -41.51
N ILE A 62 2.95 -11.85 -41.91
CA ILE A 62 3.49 -13.15 -41.52
C ILE A 62 4.73 -12.91 -40.65
N PHE A 63 4.74 -13.55 -39.49
CA PHE A 63 5.80 -13.48 -38.49
C PHE A 63 6.51 -14.83 -38.38
N GLU A 64 7.83 -14.78 -38.24
CA GLU A 64 8.66 -15.94 -37.95
C GLU A 64 8.93 -16.02 -36.44
N PRO A 65 9.03 -17.24 -35.88
CA PRO A 65 9.28 -17.43 -34.45
C PRO A 65 10.66 -16.89 -34.05
N THR A 66 10.70 -16.12 -32.97
CA THR A 66 11.92 -15.57 -32.36
C THR A 66 12.68 -16.63 -31.57
N VAL A 67 11.94 -17.54 -30.91
CA VAL A 67 12.49 -18.71 -30.21
C VAL A 67 11.88 -19.97 -30.81
N CYS A 68 12.73 -20.94 -31.13
CA CYS A 68 12.36 -22.22 -31.73
C CYS A 68 12.97 -23.38 -30.96
N ASN A 69 12.28 -23.87 -29.94
CA ASN A 69 12.70 -25.04 -29.16
C ASN A 69 11.76 -26.22 -29.41
N SER A 70 12.19 -27.44 -29.04
CA SER A 70 11.37 -28.66 -29.26
C SER A 70 10.04 -28.69 -28.52
N ASP A 71 9.90 -27.82 -27.52
CA ASP A 71 8.77 -27.81 -26.58
C ASP A 71 7.93 -26.52 -26.71
N GLU A 72 8.50 -25.44 -27.27
CA GLU A 72 7.86 -24.12 -27.34
C GLU A 72 8.37 -23.28 -28.52
N LEU A 73 7.43 -22.61 -29.19
CA LEU A 73 7.68 -21.55 -30.17
C LEU A 73 7.23 -20.21 -29.59
N ILE A 74 8.08 -19.19 -29.64
CA ILE A 74 7.73 -17.84 -29.16
C ILE A 74 7.84 -16.86 -30.31
N PHE A 75 6.77 -16.10 -30.53
CA PHE A 75 6.71 -14.99 -31.47
C PHE A 75 6.67 -13.69 -30.68
N GLU A 76 7.77 -12.93 -30.71
CA GLU A 76 7.88 -11.66 -29.97
C GLU A 76 7.58 -10.45 -30.86
N TYR A 77 7.27 -9.31 -30.22
CA TYR A 77 7.06 -8.01 -30.88
C TYR A 77 5.94 -7.97 -31.93
N LEU A 78 4.89 -8.78 -31.74
CA LEU A 78 3.72 -8.78 -32.60
C LEU A 78 2.95 -7.46 -32.43
N LEU A 79 2.49 -6.89 -33.54
CA LEU A 79 1.80 -5.60 -33.56
C LEU A 79 0.51 -5.70 -34.37
N VAL A 80 -0.58 -5.20 -33.79
CA VAL A 80 -1.87 -5.04 -34.45
C VAL A 80 -2.16 -3.54 -34.57
N GLU A 81 -2.20 -3.04 -35.80
CA GLU A 81 -2.44 -1.61 -36.08
C GLU A 81 -3.94 -1.26 -36.09
N GLU A 82 -4.78 -2.18 -36.59
CA GLU A 82 -6.23 -1.98 -36.71
C GLU A 82 -7.02 -3.15 -36.10
N GLN A 83 -8.23 -2.87 -35.62
CA GLN A 83 -9.16 -3.90 -35.08
C GLN A 83 -9.74 -4.83 -36.18
N SER A 84 -9.28 -4.73 -37.42
CA SER A 84 -9.81 -5.53 -38.54
C SER A 84 -9.09 -6.87 -38.61
N ASN A 85 -9.87 -7.95 -38.51
CA ASN A 85 -9.49 -9.36 -38.46
C ASN A 85 -8.75 -9.79 -37.17
N ASN A 86 -9.57 -10.12 -36.18
CA ASN A 86 -9.17 -10.66 -34.88
C ASN A 86 -8.76 -12.14 -34.96
N GLN A 87 -8.19 -12.62 -36.06
CA GLN A 87 -7.80 -14.03 -36.21
C GLN A 87 -6.30 -14.14 -36.33
N LEU A 88 -5.77 -15.05 -35.53
CA LEU A 88 -4.37 -15.39 -35.48
C LEU A 88 -4.25 -16.82 -36.00
N GLU A 89 -3.61 -16.96 -37.15
CA GLU A 89 -3.53 -18.22 -37.88
C GLU A 89 -2.10 -18.77 -37.79
N LEU A 90 -1.95 -19.98 -37.27
CA LEU A 90 -0.71 -20.71 -37.28
C LEU A 90 -0.60 -21.51 -38.58
N LEU A 91 0.41 -21.18 -39.37
CA LEU A 91 0.69 -21.78 -40.67
C LEU A 91 1.89 -22.71 -40.60
N LEU A 92 1.82 -23.81 -41.35
CA LEU A 92 2.96 -24.64 -41.71
C LEU A 92 2.88 -24.89 -43.22
N ASP A 93 3.95 -24.61 -43.97
CA ASP A 93 3.97 -24.70 -45.43
C ASP A 93 2.80 -23.96 -46.12
N GLN A 94 2.46 -22.76 -45.64
CA GLN A 94 1.33 -21.93 -46.12
C GLN A 94 -0.06 -22.57 -45.92
N LYS A 95 -0.17 -23.58 -45.05
CA LYS A 95 -1.43 -24.21 -44.70
C LYS A 95 -1.78 -23.93 -43.24
N GLU A 96 -3.02 -23.49 -43.01
CA GLU A 96 -3.57 -23.31 -41.66
C GLU A 96 -3.60 -24.64 -40.89
N ILE A 97 -2.94 -24.64 -39.73
CA ILE A 97 -2.87 -25.77 -38.79
C ILE A 97 -3.76 -25.51 -37.59
N ALA A 98 -3.80 -24.27 -37.10
CA ALA A 98 -4.66 -23.82 -36.01
C ALA A 98 -4.96 -22.34 -36.17
N SER A 99 -6.10 -21.90 -35.64
CA SER A 99 -6.48 -20.50 -35.58
C SER A 99 -7.10 -20.17 -34.23
N GLU A 100 -6.84 -18.96 -33.74
CA GLU A 100 -7.41 -18.42 -32.50
C GLU A 100 -7.97 -17.01 -32.72
N GLU A 101 -9.05 -16.67 -32.00
CA GLU A 101 -9.60 -15.32 -32.03
C GLU A 101 -8.99 -14.44 -30.94
N ILE A 102 -8.47 -13.27 -31.33
CA ILE A 102 -7.81 -12.32 -30.43
C ILE A 102 -8.72 -11.14 -30.10
N ASN A 103 -8.80 -10.75 -28.83
CA ASN A 103 -9.60 -9.60 -28.42
C ASN A 103 -8.80 -8.30 -28.52
N VAL A 104 -8.92 -7.59 -29.64
CA VAL A 104 -8.17 -6.35 -29.89
C VAL A 104 -8.90 -5.12 -29.35
N LEU A 105 -8.29 -4.42 -28.39
CA LEU A 105 -8.78 -3.16 -27.83
C LEU A 105 -7.90 -1.97 -28.22
N ARG A 106 -8.49 -0.77 -28.22
CA ARG A 106 -7.72 0.47 -28.38
C ARG A 106 -6.87 0.69 -27.15
N GLY A 107 -5.59 0.97 -27.33
CA GLY A 107 -4.65 1.11 -26.22
C GLY A 107 -5.09 2.07 -25.11
N TRP A 108 -5.65 3.25 -25.43
CA TRP A 108 -6.11 4.23 -24.42
C TRP A 108 -7.21 3.72 -23.49
N LEU A 109 -7.92 2.65 -23.85
CA LEU A 109 -8.94 2.03 -23.00
C LEU A 109 -8.34 1.35 -21.77
N SER A 110 -7.07 0.91 -21.83
CA SER A 110 -6.40 0.27 -20.70
C SER A 110 -6.17 1.24 -19.52
N ILE A 111 -6.02 2.55 -19.80
CA ILE A 111 -5.86 3.60 -18.78
C ILE A 111 -7.21 4.01 -18.15
N LEU A 112 -8.33 3.66 -18.77
CA LEU A 112 -9.64 4.13 -18.33
C LEU A 112 -9.99 3.69 -16.89
N PRO A 113 -9.75 2.42 -16.46
CA PRO A 113 -10.03 1.98 -15.09
C PRO A 113 -9.30 2.79 -14.01
N PRO A 114 -7.95 2.94 -14.03
CA PRO A 114 -7.25 3.73 -13.03
C PRO A 114 -7.60 5.22 -13.10
N LEU A 115 -7.81 5.77 -14.31
CA LEU A 115 -8.22 7.17 -14.47
C LEU A 115 -9.60 7.42 -13.84
N VAL A 116 -10.56 6.52 -14.07
CA VAL A 116 -11.89 6.62 -13.44
C VAL A 116 -11.77 6.53 -11.92
N SER A 117 -10.96 5.60 -11.39
CA SER A 117 -10.70 5.53 -9.95
C SER A 117 -10.20 6.87 -9.40
N ILE A 118 -9.17 7.47 -10.02
CA ILE A 118 -8.64 8.76 -9.56
C ILE A 118 -9.70 9.86 -9.68
N LEU A 119 -10.38 9.99 -10.82
CA LEU A 119 -11.36 11.06 -11.05
C LEU A 119 -12.58 10.95 -10.12
N VAL A 120 -13.11 9.74 -9.92
CA VAL A 120 -14.23 9.50 -9.00
C VAL A 120 -13.79 9.75 -7.56
N ALA A 121 -12.58 9.34 -7.18
CA ALA A 121 -12.04 9.60 -5.86
C ALA A 121 -11.96 11.11 -5.58
N LEU A 122 -11.50 11.91 -6.57
CA LEU A 122 -11.44 13.36 -6.48
C LEU A 122 -12.83 14.03 -6.45
N LEU A 123 -13.80 13.52 -7.23
CA LEU A 123 -15.13 14.11 -7.37
C LEU A 123 -16.06 13.78 -6.20
N PHE A 124 -16.15 12.49 -5.85
CA PHE A 124 -17.07 11.99 -4.84
C PHE A 124 -16.46 11.93 -3.44
N ARG A 125 -15.14 12.16 -3.31
CA ARG A 125 -14.41 12.13 -2.04
C ARG A 125 -14.59 10.80 -1.31
N SER A 126 -14.59 9.69 -2.06
CA SER A 126 -14.80 8.35 -1.52
C SER A 126 -14.04 7.32 -2.34
N VAL A 127 -13.21 6.52 -1.67
CA VAL A 127 -12.29 5.58 -2.34
C VAL A 127 -12.94 4.27 -2.71
N ILE A 128 -13.74 3.66 -1.84
CA ILE A 128 -14.38 2.36 -2.15
C ILE A 128 -15.25 2.45 -3.41
N PRO A 129 -16.14 3.44 -3.58
CA PRO A 129 -16.88 3.62 -4.83
C PRO A 129 -15.96 3.92 -6.03
N ALA A 130 -14.87 4.64 -5.82
CA ALA A 130 -13.90 4.95 -6.86
C ALA A 130 -13.21 3.70 -7.40
N LEU A 131 -12.64 2.88 -6.52
CA LEU A 131 -12.04 1.60 -6.89
C LEU A 131 -13.07 0.68 -7.53
N PHE A 132 -14.28 0.59 -6.97
CA PHE A 132 -15.36 -0.23 -7.55
C PHE A 132 -15.71 0.19 -8.97
N LEU A 133 -15.87 1.50 -9.22
CA LEU A 133 -16.13 2.01 -10.56
C LEU A 133 -14.94 1.80 -11.49
N GLY A 134 -13.71 1.91 -11.00
CA GLY A 134 -12.52 1.53 -11.75
C GLY A 134 -12.54 0.08 -12.20
N VAL A 135 -12.71 -0.87 -11.27
CA VAL A 135 -12.79 -2.31 -11.57
C VAL A 135 -13.94 -2.61 -12.52
N TRP A 136 -15.12 -1.99 -12.33
CA TRP A 136 -16.25 -2.19 -13.22
C TRP A 136 -15.97 -1.70 -14.65
N VAL A 137 -15.37 -0.52 -14.79
CA VAL A 137 -14.94 0.02 -16.09
C VAL A 137 -13.88 -0.89 -16.72
N GLY A 138 -12.96 -1.44 -15.92
CA GLY A 138 -11.97 -2.43 -16.39
C GLY A 138 -12.62 -3.70 -16.90
N SER A 139 -13.51 -4.30 -16.11
CA SER A 139 -14.30 -5.45 -16.53
C SER A 139 -15.12 -5.18 -17.80
N PHE A 140 -15.73 -3.99 -17.90
CA PHE A 140 -16.50 -3.61 -19.08
C PHE A 140 -15.62 -3.43 -20.32
N ALA A 141 -14.41 -2.88 -20.15
CA ALA A 141 -13.41 -2.79 -21.20
C ALA A 141 -12.96 -4.17 -21.67
N ILE A 142 -12.65 -5.07 -20.72
CA ILE A 142 -12.22 -6.45 -20.99
C ILE A 142 -13.25 -7.22 -21.83
N LEU A 143 -14.54 -7.05 -21.53
CA LEU A 143 -15.63 -7.67 -22.30
C LEU A 143 -15.97 -6.93 -23.63
N GLY A 144 -15.16 -5.96 -24.06
CA GLY A 144 -15.26 -5.32 -25.36
C GLY A 144 -16.26 -4.14 -25.44
N LEU A 145 -16.65 -3.54 -24.30
CA LEU A 145 -17.49 -2.33 -24.22
C LEU A 145 -18.86 -2.42 -24.94
N LYS A 146 -19.40 -3.63 -25.14
CA LYS A 146 -20.70 -3.83 -25.79
C LYS A 146 -21.83 -3.65 -24.78
N ILE A 147 -22.90 -2.93 -25.13
CA ILE A 147 -24.03 -2.70 -24.21
C ILE A 147 -24.65 -4.00 -23.66
N GLY A 148 -24.61 -5.09 -24.45
CA GLY A 148 -25.13 -6.40 -24.05
C GLY A 148 -24.38 -7.05 -22.88
N VAL A 149 -23.10 -6.70 -22.66
CA VAL A 149 -22.28 -7.25 -21.56
C VAL A 149 -22.23 -6.32 -20.35
N LEU A 150 -22.90 -5.16 -20.36
CA LEU A 150 -22.83 -4.17 -19.28
C LEU A 150 -23.27 -4.74 -17.92
N TRP A 151 -24.31 -5.58 -17.91
CA TRP A 151 -24.78 -6.23 -16.68
C TRP A 151 -23.83 -7.33 -16.22
N GLN A 152 -23.27 -8.10 -17.17
CA GLN A 152 -22.28 -9.12 -16.87
C GLN A 152 -21.01 -8.49 -16.27
N SER A 153 -20.47 -7.43 -16.88
CA SER A 153 -19.27 -6.75 -16.36
C SER A 153 -19.46 -6.21 -14.95
N PHE A 154 -20.66 -5.73 -14.62
CA PHE A 154 -20.98 -5.29 -13.26
C PHE A 154 -20.96 -6.46 -12.25
N LEU A 155 -21.55 -7.60 -12.62
CA LEU A 155 -21.54 -8.80 -11.77
C LEU A 155 -20.15 -9.41 -11.64
N ASP A 156 -19.34 -9.34 -12.70
CA ASP A 156 -17.98 -9.87 -12.75
C ASP A 156 -17.02 -9.15 -11.80
N VAL A 157 -17.29 -7.88 -11.45
CA VAL A 157 -16.57 -7.18 -10.37
C VAL A 157 -16.49 -8.06 -9.12
N VAL A 158 -17.64 -8.60 -8.69
CA VAL A 158 -17.69 -9.45 -7.50
C VAL A 158 -17.39 -10.91 -7.83
N SER A 159 -18.00 -11.44 -8.89
CA SER A 159 -17.99 -12.87 -9.21
C SER A 159 -16.65 -13.39 -9.73
N LYS A 160 -15.85 -12.52 -10.38
CA LYS A 160 -14.52 -12.80 -10.94
C LYS A 160 -13.44 -12.11 -10.11
N TYR A 161 -13.34 -10.77 -10.18
CA TYR A 161 -12.17 -10.02 -9.69
C TYR A 161 -12.05 -10.01 -8.16
N VAL A 162 -13.08 -9.59 -7.43
CA VAL A 162 -13.05 -9.60 -5.94
C VAL A 162 -12.87 -11.01 -5.41
N LYS A 163 -13.52 -12.00 -6.02
CA LYS A 163 -13.37 -13.40 -5.63
C LYS A 163 -11.95 -13.91 -5.84
N GLN A 164 -11.32 -13.61 -6.98
CA GLN A 164 -9.94 -13.99 -7.28
C GLN A 164 -8.97 -13.28 -6.34
N ALA A 165 -9.13 -11.97 -6.14
CA ALA A 165 -8.34 -11.20 -5.20
C ALA A 165 -8.39 -11.76 -3.76
N LEU A 166 -9.56 -12.24 -3.31
CA LEU A 166 -9.71 -12.83 -1.98
C LEU A 166 -9.22 -14.29 -1.88
N ALA A 167 -9.26 -15.03 -2.99
CA ALA A 167 -8.87 -16.44 -3.04
C ALA A 167 -7.36 -16.63 -3.19
N ASP A 168 -6.63 -15.58 -3.56
CA ASP A 168 -5.18 -15.58 -3.63
C ASP A 168 -4.55 -15.85 -2.25
N PRO A 169 -3.63 -16.83 -2.11
CA PRO A 169 -3.04 -17.19 -0.83
C PRO A 169 -2.24 -16.08 -0.15
N ASP A 170 -1.51 -15.29 -0.92
CA ASP A 170 -0.62 -14.24 -0.40
C ASP A 170 -1.45 -13.03 0.03
N HIS A 171 -2.47 -12.68 -0.75
CA HIS A 171 -3.49 -11.72 -0.35
C HIS A 171 -4.23 -12.16 0.92
N ALA A 172 -4.59 -13.44 1.02
CA ALA A 172 -5.22 -13.97 2.22
C ALA A 172 -4.28 -13.89 3.44
N ALA A 173 -2.99 -14.17 3.27
CA ALA A 173 -1.98 -13.98 4.32
C ALA A 173 -1.94 -12.52 4.78
N VAL A 174 -2.01 -11.56 3.84
CA VAL A 174 -2.05 -10.13 4.17
C VAL A 174 -3.26 -9.76 5.01
N ILE A 175 -4.43 -10.24 4.64
CA ILE A 175 -5.68 -10.01 5.38
C ILE A 175 -5.57 -10.61 6.79
N ILE A 176 -5.11 -11.86 6.90
CA ILE A 176 -5.05 -12.56 8.18
C ILE A 176 -4.10 -11.86 9.15
N PHE A 177 -2.87 -11.53 8.74
CA PHE A 177 -1.96 -10.85 9.66
C PHE A 177 -2.51 -9.46 10.05
N SER A 178 -3.14 -8.73 9.11
CA SER A 178 -3.71 -7.39 9.37
C SER A 178 -4.78 -7.46 10.45
N LEU A 179 -5.67 -8.45 10.36
CA LEU A 179 -6.68 -8.73 11.39
C LEU A 179 -6.04 -9.11 12.73
N MET A 180 -4.97 -9.93 12.71
CA MET A 180 -4.26 -10.32 13.93
C MET A 180 -3.59 -9.13 14.62
N ILE A 181 -2.94 -8.23 13.88
CA ILE A 181 -2.35 -7.01 14.46
C ILE A 181 -3.46 -6.10 14.99
N GLY A 182 -4.53 -5.83 14.22
CA GLY A 182 -5.66 -5.05 14.72
C GLY A 182 -6.23 -5.61 16.03
N GLY A 183 -6.41 -6.93 16.10
CA GLY A 183 -6.86 -7.59 17.31
C GLY A 183 -5.86 -7.56 18.48
N LEU A 184 -4.55 -7.68 18.22
CA LEU A 184 -3.50 -7.46 19.21
C LEU A 184 -3.62 -6.06 19.81
N VAL A 185 -3.76 -5.04 18.96
CA VAL A 185 -3.95 -3.64 19.35
C VAL A 185 -5.20 -3.46 20.21
N GLY A 186 -6.30 -4.11 19.86
CA GLY A 186 -7.52 -4.11 20.67
C GLY A 186 -7.31 -4.67 22.08
N ILE A 187 -6.63 -5.81 22.21
CA ILE A 187 -6.31 -6.42 23.52
C ILE A 187 -5.43 -5.49 24.36
N ILE A 188 -4.30 -5.02 23.82
CA ILE A 188 -3.34 -4.21 24.59
C ILE A 188 -3.85 -2.80 24.95
N SER A 189 -4.82 -2.30 24.19
CA SER A 189 -5.55 -1.07 24.52
C SER A 189 -6.46 -1.32 25.72
N LYS A 190 -7.30 -2.36 25.66
CA LYS A 190 -8.29 -2.64 26.71
C LYS A 190 -7.67 -3.14 28.01
N ASN A 191 -6.55 -3.87 27.95
CA ASN A 191 -5.83 -4.37 29.12
C ASN A 191 -4.99 -3.29 29.85
N GLY A 192 -4.99 -2.05 29.36
CA GLY A 192 -4.26 -0.93 29.96
C GLY A 192 -2.76 -0.87 29.65
N GLY A 193 -2.28 -1.63 28.67
CA GLY A 193 -0.90 -1.54 28.18
C GLY A 193 -0.58 -0.15 27.64
N MET A 194 -1.45 0.37 26.78
CA MET A 194 -1.30 1.67 26.15
C MET A 194 -1.30 2.83 27.15
N GLN A 195 -2.29 2.84 28.06
CA GLN A 195 -2.35 3.78 29.17
C GLN A 195 -1.12 3.67 30.09
N GLY A 196 -0.59 2.46 30.28
CA GLY A 196 0.60 2.23 31.08
C GLY A 196 1.88 2.85 30.49
N ILE A 197 2.02 2.84 29.16
CA ILE A 197 3.11 3.55 28.46
C ILE A 197 3.00 5.06 28.76
N VAL A 198 1.79 5.61 28.66
CA VAL A 198 1.55 7.03 28.97
C VAL A 198 1.85 7.37 30.44
N ASN A 199 1.36 6.57 31.39
CA ASN A 199 1.62 6.76 32.82
C ASN A 199 3.13 6.79 33.15
N SER A 200 3.93 6.00 32.42
CA SER A 200 5.39 5.92 32.63
C SER A 200 6.13 7.19 32.19
N LEU A 201 5.58 7.91 31.21
CA LEU A 201 6.20 9.08 30.58
C LEU A 201 5.65 10.41 31.10
N THR A 202 4.38 10.44 31.54
CA THR A 202 3.73 11.66 32.06
C THR A 202 4.43 12.27 33.28
N ARG A 203 5.15 11.48 34.09
CA ARG A 203 5.96 12.00 35.22
C ARG A 203 7.04 13.01 34.80
N PHE A 204 7.42 13.07 33.53
CA PHE A 204 8.42 14.00 33.01
C PHE A 204 7.83 15.32 32.46
N THR A 205 6.50 15.47 32.49
CA THR A 205 5.75 16.61 31.90
C THR A 205 5.72 17.84 32.80
N SER A 206 6.91 18.35 33.15
CA SER A 206 7.08 19.45 34.13
C SER A 206 6.98 20.86 33.54
N SER A 207 7.13 21.00 32.23
CA SER A 207 7.04 22.29 31.52
C SER A 207 6.35 22.11 30.17
N PRO A 208 5.83 23.17 29.53
CA PRO A 208 5.17 23.04 28.25
C PRO A 208 6.03 22.36 27.18
N LYS A 209 7.31 22.73 27.08
CA LYS A 209 8.27 22.09 26.16
C LYS A 209 8.42 20.60 26.42
N ARG A 210 8.59 20.23 27.70
CA ARG A 210 8.67 18.81 28.10
C ARG A 210 7.35 18.09 27.83
N GLY A 211 6.22 18.73 28.05
CA GLY A 211 4.89 18.18 27.73
C GLY A 211 4.74 17.86 26.24
N GLN A 212 5.12 18.78 25.36
CA GLN A 212 5.09 18.56 23.91
C GLN A 212 6.06 17.45 23.49
N LEU A 213 7.31 17.47 23.96
CA LEU A 213 8.29 16.43 23.65
C LEU A 213 7.82 15.05 24.10
N ILE A 214 7.27 14.93 25.30
CA ILE A 214 6.73 13.66 25.80
C ILE A 214 5.51 13.22 24.99
N THR A 215 4.64 14.14 24.58
CA THR A 215 3.51 13.83 23.68
C THR A 215 4.01 13.26 22.35
N SER A 216 5.00 13.91 21.71
CA SER A 216 5.59 13.42 20.46
C SER A 216 6.33 12.08 20.63
N SER A 217 7.05 11.90 21.73
CA SER A 217 7.71 10.63 22.04
C SER A 217 6.72 9.50 22.30
N LEU A 218 5.55 9.81 22.87
CA LEU A 218 4.48 8.83 23.02
C LEU A 218 3.91 8.39 21.68
N GLY A 219 3.75 9.32 20.74
CA GLY A 219 3.38 8.97 19.37
C GLY A 219 4.40 8.04 18.72
N LEU A 220 5.70 8.32 18.84
CA LEU A 220 6.73 7.39 18.37
C LEU A 220 6.72 6.03 19.10
N ALA A 221 6.38 5.99 20.39
CA ALA A 221 6.34 4.75 21.16
C ALA A 221 5.16 3.85 20.76
N ILE A 222 4.10 4.43 20.20
CA ILE A 222 2.89 3.75 19.72
C ILE A 222 2.95 3.70 18.19
N PHE A 223 4.07 3.21 17.65
CA PHE A 223 4.34 3.25 16.21
C PHE A 223 3.59 2.20 15.38
N PHE A 224 3.06 1.17 16.04
CA PHE A 224 2.56 -0.01 15.37
C PHE A 224 1.17 0.20 14.75
N ASP A 225 0.41 1.22 15.18
CA ASP A 225 -0.92 1.55 14.66
C ASP A 225 -1.27 3.02 14.87
N ASP A 226 -1.72 3.71 13.83
CA ASP A 226 -2.00 5.14 13.81
C ASP A 226 -3.32 5.51 14.51
N TYR A 227 -4.36 4.68 14.43
CA TYR A 227 -5.61 4.94 15.15
C TYR A 227 -5.46 4.77 16.67
N ALA A 228 -4.80 3.70 17.11
CA ALA A 228 -4.49 3.50 18.53
C ALA A 228 -3.56 4.61 19.04
N ASN A 229 -2.58 5.03 18.24
CA ASN A 229 -1.73 6.17 18.55
C ASN A 229 -2.55 7.44 18.79
N THR A 230 -3.38 7.81 17.81
CA THR A 230 -4.15 9.06 17.87
C THR A 230 -5.11 9.08 19.05
N LEU A 231 -5.85 7.99 19.27
CA LEU A 231 -6.83 7.89 20.35
C LEU A 231 -6.19 7.84 21.74
N VAL A 232 -5.17 7.01 21.95
CA VAL A 232 -4.55 6.84 23.27
C VAL A 232 -3.76 8.09 23.66
N VAL A 233 -2.89 8.58 22.77
CA VAL A 233 -2.04 9.74 23.09
C VAL A 233 -2.90 10.97 23.26
N GLY A 234 -3.83 11.22 22.33
CA GLY A 234 -4.75 12.37 22.39
C GLY A 234 -5.56 12.41 23.68
N ASN A 235 -6.30 11.33 24.00
CA ASN A 235 -7.17 11.32 25.18
C ASN A 235 -6.39 11.43 26.49
N THR A 236 -5.23 10.79 26.56
CA THR A 236 -4.45 10.77 27.80
C THR A 236 -3.70 12.07 28.04
N MET A 237 -3.08 12.62 26.99
CA MET A 237 -2.30 13.86 27.08
C MET A 237 -3.19 15.10 27.16
N ARG A 238 -4.49 14.97 26.89
CA ARG A 238 -5.50 16.03 27.05
C ARG A 238 -5.37 16.77 28.38
N LYS A 239 -5.54 16.09 29.52
CA LYS A 239 -5.51 16.75 30.84
C LYS A 239 -4.12 17.30 31.20
N VAL A 240 -3.08 16.63 30.70
CA VAL A 240 -1.68 17.01 30.96
C VAL A 240 -1.34 18.31 30.23
N THR A 241 -1.71 18.39 28.95
CA THR A 241 -1.49 19.57 28.11
C THR A 241 -2.29 20.78 28.58
N ASP A 242 -3.52 20.58 29.07
CA ASP A 242 -4.31 21.66 29.71
C ASP A 242 -3.59 22.27 30.90
N LYS A 243 -3.08 21.42 31.81
CA LYS A 243 -2.36 21.87 33.00
C LYS A 243 -1.09 22.63 32.63
N LEU A 244 -0.46 22.25 31.51
CA LEU A 244 0.70 22.92 30.93
C LEU A 244 0.33 24.08 30.01
N LYS A 245 -0.96 24.39 29.84
CA LYS A 245 -1.49 25.45 28.96
C LYS A 245 -1.07 25.32 27.49
N ILE A 246 -0.84 24.10 27.00
CA ILE A 246 -0.61 23.81 25.59
C ILE A 246 -1.98 23.76 24.92
N SER A 247 -2.15 24.42 23.78
CA SER A 247 -3.42 24.47 23.05
C SER A 247 -3.86 23.08 22.57
N ARG A 248 -5.17 22.85 22.50
CA ARG A 248 -5.72 21.62 21.91
C ARG A 248 -5.32 21.42 20.47
N ALA A 249 -5.23 22.50 19.70
CA ALA A 249 -4.73 22.49 18.32
C ALA A 249 -3.28 21.95 18.28
N LYS A 250 -2.42 22.39 19.20
CA LYS A 250 -1.05 21.88 19.26
C LYS A 250 -1.00 20.43 19.68
N LEU A 251 -1.80 20.00 20.66
CA LEU A 251 -1.88 18.59 21.04
C LEU A 251 -2.33 17.73 19.83
N ALA A 252 -3.40 18.13 19.14
CA ALA A 252 -3.91 17.42 17.97
C ALA A 252 -2.84 17.31 16.88
N PHE A 253 -2.12 18.40 16.57
CA PHE A 253 -0.98 18.37 15.64
C PHE A 253 0.12 17.39 16.06
N LEU A 254 0.54 17.40 17.33
CA LEU A 254 1.63 16.51 17.78
C LEU A 254 1.24 15.04 17.70
N VAL A 255 -0.02 14.73 17.98
CA VAL A 255 -0.59 13.38 17.90
C VAL A 255 -0.68 12.94 16.45
N ASP A 256 -1.31 13.75 15.59
CA ASP A 256 -1.51 13.46 14.17
C ASP A 256 -0.17 13.29 13.43
N ALA A 257 0.72 14.28 13.56
CA ALA A 257 2.01 14.32 12.89
C ALA A 257 3.04 13.29 13.41
N THR A 258 2.68 12.45 14.38
CA THR A 258 3.50 11.31 14.82
C THR A 258 2.83 9.96 14.59
N ALA A 259 1.56 9.92 14.22
CA ALA A 259 0.82 8.68 13.99
C ALA A 259 1.14 8.08 12.61
N ALA A 260 0.64 8.67 11.53
CA ALA A 260 0.89 8.17 10.18
C ALA A 260 2.38 8.22 9.78
N PRO A 261 3.16 9.29 10.08
CA PRO A 261 4.58 9.33 9.72
C PRO A 261 5.44 8.22 10.30
N VAL A 262 5.23 7.84 11.57
CA VAL A 262 6.00 6.74 12.15
C VAL A 262 5.56 5.39 11.58
N ALA A 263 4.27 5.25 11.25
CA ALA A 263 3.72 4.04 10.65
C ALA A 263 4.37 3.70 9.29
N CYS A 264 4.81 4.73 8.55
CA CYS A 264 5.51 4.58 7.26
C CYS A 264 6.99 4.21 7.34
N ILE A 265 7.67 4.48 8.46
CA ILE A 265 9.12 4.26 8.58
C ILE A 265 9.47 3.14 9.55
N ALA A 266 8.53 2.72 10.39
CA ALA A 266 8.74 1.61 11.30
C ALA A 266 8.70 0.28 10.53
N LEU A 267 9.59 -0.64 10.93
CA LEU A 267 9.78 -1.91 10.24
C LEU A 267 8.56 -2.82 10.31
N ILE A 268 7.77 -2.69 11.38
CA ILE A 268 6.64 -3.58 11.67
C ILE A 268 5.48 -2.72 12.20
N THR A 269 4.43 -2.55 11.41
CA THR A 269 3.22 -1.77 11.72
C THR A 269 2.00 -2.39 11.04
N THR A 270 0.80 -1.89 11.35
CA THR A 270 -0.42 -2.24 10.61
C THR A 270 -0.35 -1.87 9.13
N TRP A 271 0.44 -0.86 8.76
CA TRP A 271 0.59 -0.40 7.38
C TRP A 271 1.51 -1.31 6.56
N VAL A 272 2.52 -1.91 7.18
CA VAL A 272 3.58 -2.65 6.48
C VAL A 272 3.02 -3.72 5.57
N GLY A 273 2.21 -4.66 6.05
CA GLY A 273 1.81 -5.74 5.16
C GLY A 273 0.71 -5.36 4.16
N TYR A 274 -0.03 -4.27 4.38
CA TYR A 274 -0.83 -3.67 3.31
C TYR A 274 0.06 -3.11 2.20
N GLN A 275 1.13 -2.39 2.56
CA GLN A 275 2.09 -1.87 1.58
C GLN A 275 2.80 -3.00 0.84
N ILE A 276 3.26 -4.04 1.54
CA ILE A 276 3.86 -5.23 0.91
C ILE A 276 2.86 -5.82 -0.09
N GLY A 277 1.63 -6.11 0.33
CA GLY A 277 0.62 -6.71 -0.57
C GLY A 277 0.26 -5.84 -1.78
N MET A 278 0.40 -4.52 -1.69
CA MET A 278 0.19 -3.62 -2.84
C MET A 278 1.42 -3.53 -3.76
N ILE A 279 2.62 -3.51 -3.17
CA ILE A 279 3.89 -3.54 -3.93
C ILE A 279 3.99 -4.86 -4.70
N ASP A 280 3.66 -5.98 -4.05
CA ASP A 280 3.75 -7.34 -4.59
C ASP A 280 2.95 -7.52 -5.88
N VAL A 281 1.66 -7.16 -5.87
CA VAL A 281 0.80 -7.19 -7.07
C VAL A 281 1.34 -6.35 -8.22
N SER A 282 2.13 -5.31 -7.91
CA SER A 282 2.66 -4.41 -8.92
C SER A 282 4.00 -4.90 -9.47
N VAL A 283 4.81 -5.56 -8.64
CA VAL A 283 6.13 -6.11 -8.99
C VAL A 283 5.99 -7.45 -9.72
N GLY A 284 5.00 -8.27 -9.37
CA GLY A 284 4.70 -9.53 -10.06
C GLY A 284 4.34 -9.36 -11.54
N GLN A 285 4.10 -8.12 -12.01
CA GLN A 285 3.88 -7.79 -13.42
C GLN A 285 5.19 -7.52 -14.19
N ILE A 286 6.35 -7.62 -13.53
CA ILE A 286 7.64 -7.18 -14.04
C ILE A 286 8.71 -8.25 -13.75
N ASP A 287 8.91 -9.18 -14.68
CA ASP A 287 9.84 -10.31 -14.54
C ASP A 287 11.31 -9.89 -14.28
N ALA A 288 11.67 -8.67 -14.67
CA ALA A 288 13.03 -8.14 -14.50
C ALA A 288 13.34 -7.70 -13.06
N ILE A 289 12.34 -7.60 -12.16
CA ILE A 289 12.53 -7.23 -10.76
C ILE A 289 12.55 -8.49 -9.89
N ASP A 290 13.76 -8.98 -9.58
CA ASP A 290 13.99 -10.15 -8.72
C ASP A 290 14.08 -9.80 -7.22
N GLN A 291 13.34 -8.79 -6.77
CA GLN A 291 13.32 -8.39 -5.36
C GLN A 291 11.96 -8.65 -4.74
N SER A 292 11.96 -9.22 -3.53
CA SER A 292 10.74 -9.34 -2.74
C SER A 292 10.11 -7.97 -2.47
N ALA A 293 8.78 -7.91 -2.42
CA ALA A 293 8.04 -6.70 -2.11
C ALA A 293 8.47 -6.07 -0.77
N TYR A 294 8.88 -6.88 0.19
CA TYR A 294 9.42 -6.42 1.47
C TYR A 294 10.79 -5.74 1.32
N SER A 295 11.70 -6.26 0.48
CA SER A 295 12.98 -5.60 0.17
C SER A 295 12.76 -4.22 -0.45
N ILE A 296 11.84 -4.10 -1.40
CA ILE A 296 11.50 -2.82 -2.04
C ILE A 296 10.94 -1.85 -1.00
N TYR A 297 10.04 -2.30 -0.13
CA TYR A 297 9.55 -1.51 1.00
C TYR A 297 10.69 -1.00 1.89
N LEU A 298 11.57 -1.89 2.36
CA LEU A 298 12.69 -1.52 3.23
C LEU A 298 13.60 -0.46 2.61
N ASN A 299 13.92 -0.60 1.33
CA ASN A 299 14.71 0.39 0.60
C ASN A 299 13.96 1.71 0.42
N SER A 300 12.63 1.66 0.22
CA SER A 300 11.78 2.86 0.08
C SER A 300 11.74 3.73 1.34
N ILE A 301 11.95 3.17 2.54
CA ILE A 301 11.94 3.92 3.81
C ILE A 301 12.91 5.11 3.77
N LEU A 302 14.08 4.94 3.16
CA LEU A 302 15.09 5.99 3.04
C LEU A 302 14.67 7.15 2.13
N TYR A 303 13.69 6.92 1.25
CA TYR A 303 13.14 7.93 0.34
C TYR A 303 11.83 8.54 0.87
N SER A 304 11.33 8.09 2.03
CA SER A 304 10.13 8.60 2.70
C SER A 304 10.39 9.97 3.37
N PHE A 305 10.82 10.94 2.58
CA PHE A 305 11.28 12.26 3.05
C PHE A 305 10.22 13.03 3.82
N TYR A 306 8.96 13.00 3.40
CA TYR A 306 7.90 13.73 4.10
C TYR A 306 7.66 13.18 5.53
N PRO A 307 7.44 11.87 5.73
CA PRO A 307 7.38 11.29 7.07
C PRO A 307 8.61 11.62 7.94
N ILE A 308 9.82 11.43 7.40
CA ILE A 308 11.07 11.67 8.13
C ILE A 308 11.18 13.15 8.55
N PHE A 309 10.94 14.06 7.62
CA PHE A 309 11.03 15.50 7.87
C PHE A 309 9.90 16.00 8.77
N MET A 310 8.71 15.40 8.71
CA MET A 310 7.61 15.73 9.62
C MET A 310 7.95 15.35 11.06
N LEU A 311 8.50 14.15 11.28
CA LEU A 311 8.96 13.75 12.61
C LEU A 311 10.06 14.69 13.13
N ALA A 312 11.06 15.01 12.29
CA ALA A 312 12.10 15.97 12.65
C ALA A 312 11.51 17.36 12.98
N PHE A 313 10.52 17.81 12.21
CA PHE A 313 9.80 19.06 12.43
C PHE A 313 9.06 19.06 13.78
N VAL A 314 8.32 17.99 14.09
CA VAL A 314 7.59 17.83 15.35
C VAL A 314 8.53 17.90 16.55
N PHE A 315 9.65 17.18 16.54
CA PHE A 315 10.60 17.23 17.66
C PHE A 315 11.31 18.59 17.77
N THR A 316 11.61 19.22 16.65
CA THR A 316 12.25 20.55 16.64
C THR A 316 11.31 21.62 17.19
N ILE A 317 10.03 21.59 16.81
CA ILE A 317 9.04 22.56 17.30
C ILE A 317 8.76 22.37 18.79
N ALA A 318 8.58 21.12 19.23
CA ALA A 318 8.35 20.76 20.63
C ALA A 318 9.55 21.12 21.53
N GLY A 319 10.77 20.84 21.08
CA GLY A 319 11.99 21.11 21.84
C GLY A 319 12.38 22.58 21.88
N SER A 320 12.21 23.30 20.77
CA SER A 320 12.53 24.73 20.70
C SER A 320 11.47 25.60 21.42
N GLY A 321 10.21 25.13 21.47
CA GLY A 321 9.05 25.90 21.92
C GLY A 321 8.80 27.14 21.07
N ARG A 322 9.11 27.04 19.77
CA ARG A 322 8.85 28.07 18.78
C ARG A 322 7.73 27.61 17.90
N ASP A 323 6.78 28.48 17.58
CA ASP A 323 5.71 28.20 16.64
C ASP A 323 5.60 29.35 15.64
N PHE A 324 4.95 29.11 14.51
CA PHE A 324 4.67 30.15 13.51
C PHE A 324 3.26 30.00 12.93
N SER A 325 2.86 30.96 12.10
CA SER A 325 1.54 31.00 11.46
C SER A 325 0.37 30.94 12.48
N ALA A 326 -0.74 30.29 12.10
CA ALA A 326 -1.93 30.15 12.93
C ALA A 326 -1.62 29.45 14.26
N MET A 327 -0.82 28.38 14.26
CA MET A 327 -0.47 27.63 15.49
C MET A 327 0.16 28.53 16.57
N TYR A 328 1.02 29.48 16.18
CA TYR A 328 1.60 30.44 17.14
C TYR A 328 0.53 31.25 17.88
N GLN A 329 -0.54 31.65 17.19
CA GLN A 329 -1.61 32.44 17.80
C GLN A 329 -2.41 31.61 18.82
N TYR A 330 -2.67 30.34 18.51
CA TYR A 330 -3.36 29.42 19.42
C TYR A 330 -2.51 29.10 20.65
N GLU A 331 -1.22 28.84 20.47
CA GLU A 331 -0.31 28.59 21.59
C GLU A 331 -0.18 29.80 22.52
N ILE A 332 -0.05 31.02 21.99
CA ILE A 332 -0.02 32.24 22.82
C ILE A 332 -1.33 32.43 23.59
N ALA A 333 -2.48 32.23 22.92
CA ALA A 333 -3.78 32.34 23.55
C ALA A 333 -3.96 31.30 24.68
N ALA A 334 -3.51 30.07 24.47
CA ALA A 334 -3.52 29.02 25.48
C ALA A 334 -2.64 29.36 26.69
N ARG A 335 -1.42 29.92 26.49
CA ARG A 335 -0.58 30.39 27.62
C ARG A 335 -1.27 31.46 28.48
N GLN A 336 -2.07 32.31 27.86
CA GLN A 336 -2.88 33.33 28.52
C GLN A 336 -4.15 32.76 29.19
N GLY A 337 -4.44 31.46 29.02
CA GLY A 337 -5.62 30.80 29.57
C GLY A 337 -6.88 30.94 28.72
N ASN A 338 -6.75 31.37 27.45
CA ASN A 338 -7.86 31.55 26.51
C ASN A 338 -7.65 30.66 25.27
N ASP A 339 -7.59 29.34 25.48
CA ASP A 339 -7.44 28.40 24.37
C ASP A 339 -8.70 28.39 23.50
N LYS A 340 -8.59 29.00 22.31
CA LYS A 340 -9.68 29.09 21.32
C LYS A 340 -10.00 27.75 20.66
N SER A 341 -9.04 26.83 20.64
CA SER A 341 -9.21 25.50 20.02
C SER A 341 -9.93 24.52 20.92
N ALA A 342 -10.07 24.83 22.22
CA ALA A 342 -10.82 23.99 23.13
C ALA A 342 -12.31 24.02 22.75
N GLN A 343 -12.86 22.87 22.39
CA GLN A 343 -14.31 22.75 22.18
C GLN A 343 -15.04 23.03 23.50
N GLY A 344 -15.98 23.97 23.48
CA GLY A 344 -17.09 23.99 24.44
C GLY A 344 -17.95 22.75 24.22
N ALA A 345 -18.54 22.21 25.29
CA ALA A 345 -19.24 20.91 25.33
C ALA A 345 -20.43 20.71 24.35
N SER A 346 -20.67 21.59 23.37
CA SER A 346 -21.90 21.63 22.59
C SER A 346 -21.75 21.59 21.06
N MET A 347 -20.56 21.39 20.48
CA MET A 347 -20.44 21.13 19.03
C MET A 347 -19.19 20.31 18.70
N GLY A 348 -19.36 19.01 18.51
CA GLY A 348 -18.37 18.13 17.90
C GLY A 348 -19.06 16.88 17.38
N TYR A 349 -18.60 16.36 16.23
CA TYR A 349 -18.89 15.00 15.77
C TYR A 349 -18.33 14.04 16.83
N THR A 350 -19.09 13.77 17.89
CA THR A 350 -18.67 12.91 18.99
C THR A 350 -19.20 11.51 18.75
N ASN A 351 -18.41 10.66 18.10
CA ASN A 351 -18.54 9.22 18.30
C ASN A 351 -17.87 8.87 19.65
N GLU A 352 -18.41 9.40 20.77
CA GLU A 352 -17.99 9.04 22.13
C GLU A 352 -18.06 7.52 22.37
N ALA A 353 -18.88 6.82 21.58
CA ALA A 353 -19.00 5.37 21.59
C ALA A 353 -17.73 4.65 21.10
N GLU A 354 -17.07 5.15 20.06
CA GLU A 354 -15.84 4.55 19.51
C GLU A 354 -14.63 4.86 20.40
N SER A 355 -14.54 6.10 20.93
CA SER A 355 -13.44 6.47 21.83
C SER A 355 -13.44 5.68 23.15
N LYS A 356 -14.62 5.31 23.67
CA LYS A 356 -14.76 4.47 24.89
C LYS A 356 -14.41 3.00 24.65
N GLN A 357 -14.49 2.52 23.41
CA GLN A 357 -14.25 1.10 23.11
C GLN A 357 -12.80 0.69 23.33
N LEU A 358 -11.83 1.58 23.11
CA LEU A 358 -10.40 1.31 23.33
C LEU A 358 -9.86 1.80 24.69
N GLU A 359 -10.68 2.46 25.51
CA GLU A 359 -10.27 2.84 26.86
C GLU A 359 -10.05 1.60 27.75
N PRO A 360 -9.03 1.62 28.63
CA PRO A 360 -8.74 0.49 29.50
C PRO A 360 -9.89 0.23 30.47
N LYS A 361 -10.21 -1.05 30.69
CA LYS A 361 -11.28 -1.45 31.62
C LYS A 361 -11.01 -0.96 33.06
N ASP A 362 -9.77 -1.09 33.51
CA ASP A 362 -9.32 -0.63 34.81
C ASP A 362 -8.04 0.21 34.66
N PRO A 363 -8.18 1.56 34.57
CA PRO A 363 -7.03 2.45 34.45
C PRO A 363 -6.04 2.35 35.61
N SER A 364 -6.45 1.87 36.79
CA SER A 364 -5.58 1.77 37.97
C SER A 364 -4.55 0.64 37.85
N LYS A 365 -4.84 -0.37 37.03
CA LYS A 365 -3.96 -1.52 36.76
C LYS A 365 -3.15 -1.34 35.46
N ALA A 366 -3.23 -0.18 34.81
CA ALA A 366 -2.52 0.10 33.58
C ALA A 366 -0.99 0.05 33.75
N ARG A 367 -0.32 -0.85 33.00
CA ARG A 367 1.13 -1.06 33.06
C ARG A 367 1.70 -1.20 31.65
N ALA A 368 2.79 -0.47 31.37
CA ALA A 368 3.42 -0.43 30.04
C ALA A 368 3.82 -1.83 29.53
N ILE A 369 4.18 -2.74 30.43
CA ILE A 369 4.56 -4.12 30.12
C ILE A 369 3.45 -4.87 29.38
N ASN A 370 2.18 -4.53 29.60
CA ASN A 370 1.03 -5.20 28.96
C ASN A 370 0.89 -4.89 27.47
N ALA A 371 1.55 -3.82 26.99
CA ALA A 371 1.71 -3.52 25.57
C ALA A 371 3.12 -3.89 25.06
N PHE A 372 4.16 -3.48 25.80
CA PHE A 372 5.55 -3.66 25.37
C PHE A 372 5.93 -5.14 25.19
N PHE A 373 5.53 -6.02 26.11
CA PHE A 373 5.94 -7.42 26.07
C PHE A 373 5.33 -8.19 24.88
N PRO A 374 4.00 -8.14 24.62
CA PRO A 374 3.44 -8.76 23.42
C PRO A 374 4.01 -8.22 22.11
N ILE A 375 4.25 -6.90 22.01
CA ILE A 375 4.85 -6.28 20.83
C ILE A 375 6.30 -6.73 20.64
N LEU A 376 7.10 -6.79 21.71
CA LEU A 376 8.48 -7.25 21.63
C LEU A 376 8.54 -8.71 21.15
N ILE A 377 7.69 -9.57 21.71
CA ILE A 377 7.61 -10.98 21.28
C ILE A 377 7.19 -11.07 19.82
N PHE A 378 6.19 -10.30 19.39
CA PHE A 378 5.79 -10.19 17.99
C PHE A 378 6.96 -9.83 17.08
N ILE A 379 7.68 -8.73 17.37
CA ILE A 379 8.83 -8.27 16.57
C ILE A 379 9.91 -9.34 16.49
N VAL A 380 10.28 -9.94 17.63
CA VAL A 380 11.29 -11.01 17.69
C VAL A 380 10.84 -12.22 16.88
N SER A 381 9.56 -12.58 16.94
CA SER A 381 9.00 -13.69 16.16
C SER A 381 9.00 -13.41 14.66
N VAL A 382 8.71 -12.19 14.21
CA VAL A 382 8.82 -11.81 12.79
C VAL A 382 10.26 -11.89 12.33
N ILE A 383 11.21 -11.32 13.06
CA ILE A 383 12.64 -11.37 12.71
C ILE A 383 13.14 -12.81 12.67
N SER A 384 12.75 -13.62 13.65
CA SER A 384 13.07 -15.05 13.68
C SER A 384 12.44 -15.81 12.53
N GLY A 385 11.21 -15.43 12.14
CA GLY A 385 10.49 -15.98 11.00
C GLY A 385 11.22 -15.68 9.69
N LEU A 386 11.56 -14.42 9.43
CA LEU A 386 12.33 -14.00 8.26
C LEU A 386 13.66 -14.76 8.17
N TYR A 387 14.36 -14.92 9.29
CA TYR A 387 15.60 -15.69 9.33
C TYR A 387 15.38 -17.19 9.08
N ALA A 388 14.25 -17.75 9.52
CA ALA A 388 13.94 -19.16 9.35
C ALA A 388 13.45 -19.52 7.94
N THR A 389 12.84 -18.57 7.24
CA THR A 389 12.30 -18.76 5.88
C THR A 389 13.25 -18.27 4.79
N GLY A 390 14.29 -17.51 5.15
CA GLY A 390 15.27 -16.95 4.22
C GLY A 390 16.49 -17.84 4.02
N GLU A 391 17.10 -17.70 2.85
CA GLU A 391 18.34 -18.37 2.45
C GLU A 391 19.42 -17.35 2.06
N GLY A 392 20.68 -17.63 2.40
CA GLY A 392 21.82 -16.79 2.02
C GLY A 392 22.97 -16.79 3.02
N ASP A 393 24.11 -16.24 2.59
CA ASP A 393 25.33 -16.17 3.41
C ASP A 393 25.40 -14.89 4.27
N SER A 394 24.74 -13.82 3.83
CA SER A 394 24.64 -12.56 4.58
C SER A 394 23.23 -12.33 5.14
N ILE A 395 23.11 -11.48 6.17
CA ILE A 395 21.81 -11.09 6.74
C ILE A 395 20.92 -10.42 5.69
N GLN A 396 21.51 -9.68 4.75
CA GLN A 396 20.77 -9.02 3.68
C GLN A 396 20.18 -10.04 2.71
N ASP A 397 20.95 -11.07 2.35
CA ASP A 397 20.48 -12.14 1.46
C ASP A 397 19.36 -12.94 2.10
N ILE A 398 19.54 -13.32 3.38
CA ILE A 398 18.54 -14.06 4.15
C ILE A 398 17.23 -13.28 4.25
N ILE A 399 17.28 -11.98 4.60
CA ILE A 399 16.06 -11.17 4.71
C ILE A 399 15.44 -10.91 3.33
N GLY A 400 16.27 -10.78 2.29
CA GLY A 400 15.82 -10.50 0.92
C GLY A 400 15.06 -11.66 0.29
N SER A 401 15.51 -12.89 0.52
CA SER A 401 14.92 -14.14 0.01
C SER A 401 13.82 -14.71 0.90
N ALA A 402 13.62 -14.16 2.10
CA ALA A 402 12.67 -14.68 3.06
C ALA A 402 11.22 -14.55 2.60
N ASP A 403 10.43 -15.58 2.92
CA ASP A 403 8.97 -15.49 2.90
C ASP A 403 8.46 -14.55 4.02
N ALA A 404 8.31 -13.28 3.65
CA ALA A 404 7.84 -12.24 4.55
C ALA A 404 6.39 -12.50 5.02
N TYR A 405 5.54 -13.11 4.19
CA TYR A 405 4.15 -13.39 4.54
C TYR A 405 4.06 -14.43 5.66
N GLN A 406 4.81 -15.53 5.57
CA GLN A 406 4.85 -16.55 6.62
C GLN A 406 5.42 -15.98 7.93
N ALA A 407 6.51 -15.21 7.85
CA ALA A 407 7.11 -14.57 9.02
C ALA A 407 6.13 -13.64 9.76
N LEU A 408 5.35 -12.85 9.00
CA LEU A 408 4.32 -11.96 9.54
C LEU A 408 3.13 -12.75 10.16
N LEU A 409 2.71 -13.85 9.53
CA LEU A 409 1.65 -14.72 10.07
C LEU A 409 2.05 -15.36 11.40
N TRP A 410 3.23 -15.97 11.47
CA TRP A 410 3.73 -16.59 12.71
C TRP A 410 3.94 -15.55 13.80
N GLY A 411 4.56 -14.42 13.44
CA GLY A 411 4.79 -13.32 14.36
C GLY A 411 3.48 -12.80 14.96
N SER A 412 2.52 -12.46 14.11
CA SER A 412 1.25 -11.87 14.56
C SER A 412 0.46 -12.83 15.45
N LEU A 413 0.42 -14.13 15.12
CA LEU A 413 -0.21 -15.14 15.96
C LEU A 413 0.46 -15.24 17.34
N ILE A 414 1.79 -15.34 17.40
CA ILE A 414 2.53 -15.44 18.66
C ILE A 414 2.34 -14.16 19.49
N GLY A 415 2.32 -13.00 18.86
CA GLY A 415 2.05 -11.71 19.49
C GLY A 415 0.66 -11.65 20.14
N VAL A 416 -0.39 -12.01 19.38
CA VAL A 416 -1.77 -12.07 19.89
C VAL A 416 -1.87 -13.06 21.05
N MET A 417 -1.33 -14.27 20.89
CA MET A 417 -1.37 -15.29 21.95
C MET A 417 -0.64 -14.83 23.21
N THR A 418 0.47 -14.12 23.07
CA THR A 418 1.20 -13.53 24.19
C THR A 418 0.36 -12.49 24.91
N ALA A 419 -0.28 -11.57 24.18
CA ALA A 419 -1.19 -10.59 24.77
C ALA A 419 -2.38 -11.26 25.47
N PHE A 420 -2.93 -12.32 24.88
CA PHE A 420 -4.04 -13.09 25.41
C PHE A 420 -3.68 -13.74 26.74
N VAL A 421 -2.59 -14.51 26.78
CA VAL A 421 -2.10 -15.20 27.98
C VAL A 421 -1.72 -14.19 29.07
N LEU A 422 -1.02 -13.13 28.72
CA LEU A 422 -0.61 -12.08 29.66
C LEU A 422 -1.81 -11.38 30.29
N THR A 423 -2.84 -11.07 29.50
CA THR A 423 -4.04 -10.37 29.96
C THR A 423 -4.87 -11.21 30.93
N ILE A 424 -5.07 -12.50 30.61
CA ILE A 424 -5.85 -13.42 31.44
C ILE A 424 -5.08 -13.81 32.70
N SER A 425 -3.79 -14.13 32.59
CA SER A 425 -2.97 -14.54 33.74
C SER A 425 -2.83 -13.43 34.80
N GLN A 426 -2.85 -12.16 34.39
CA GLN A 426 -2.87 -11.01 35.30
C GLN A 426 -4.27 -10.67 35.84
N GLY A 427 -5.33 -11.35 35.36
CA GLY A 427 -6.72 -11.07 35.74
C GLY A 427 -7.16 -9.66 35.35
N LEU A 428 -6.66 -9.14 34.22
CA LEU A 428 -7.00 -7.80 33.73
C LEU A 428 -8.36 -7.81 33.02
N LEU A 429 -8.58 -8.82 32.18
CA LEU A 429 -9.82 -9.08 31.46
C LEU A 429 -10.19 -10.56 31.60
N SER A 430 -11.48 -10.88 31.50
CA SER A 430 -11.95 -12.25 31.33
C SER A 430 -11.63 -12.79 29.94
N LEU A 431 -11.80 -14.10 29.72
CA LEU A 431 -11.66 -14.70 28.40
C LEU A 431 -12.58 -14.03 27.36
N GLU A 432 -13.86 -13.87 27.71
CA GLU A 432 -14.87 -13.22 26.87
C GLU A 432 -14.51 -11.76 26.56
N GLU A 433 -14.08 -11.00 27.57
CA GLU A 433 -13.65 -9.62 27.38
C GLU A 433 -12.40 -9.51 26.52
N THR A 434 -11.48 -10.47 26.62
CA THR A 434 -10.27 -10.51 25.81
C THR A 434 -10.62 -10.77 24.34
N VAL A 435 -11.51 -11.74 24.07
CA VAL A 435 -12.02 -12.02 22.72
C VAL A 435 -12.79 -10.82 22.16
N GLN A 436 -13.64 -10.18 22.96
CA GLN A 436 -14.35 -8.98 22.53
C GLN A 436 -13.37 -7.85 22.20
N SER A 437 -12.34 -7.65 23.02
CA SER A 437 -11.31 -6.63 22.78
C SER A 437 -10.54 -6.90 21.49
N TRP A 438 -10.22 -8.17 21.21
CA TRP A 438 -9.61 -8.58 19.95
C TRP A 438 -10.53 -8.28 18.76
N TYR A 439 -11.83 -8.60 18.87
CA TYR A 439 -12.82 -8.32 17.82
C TYR A 439 -13.01 -6.82 17.56
N GLU A 440 -13.06 -5.98 18.61
CA GLU A 440 -13.10 -4.52 18.43
C GLU A 440 -11.86 -4.02 17.70
N GLY A 441 -10.68 -4.55 18.03
CA GLY A 441 -9.43 -4.27 17.31
C GLY A 441 -9.51 -4.63 15.83
N VAL A 442 -10.08 -5.81 15.51
CA VAL A 442 -10.31 -6.27 14.14
C VAL A 442 -11.22 -5.32 13.34
N LYS A 443 -12.27 -4.76 13.95
CA LYS A 443 -13.20 -3.84 13.24
C LYS A 443 -12.50 -2.62 12.65
N PHE A 444 -11.47 -2.10 13.32
CA PHE A 444 -10.70 -0.95 12.84
C PHE A 444 -9.96 -1.25 11.53
N MET A 445 -9.64 -2.51 11.24
CA MET A 445 -8.92 -2.93 10.03
C MET A 445 -9.82 -3.19 8.82
N ILE A 446 -11.15 -3.24 9.01
CA ILE A 446 -12.09 -3.65 7.96
C ILE A 446 -12.06 -2.69 6.76
N PHE A 447 -11.94 -1.38 7.00
CA PHE A 447 -11.87 -0.40 5.91
C PHE A 447 -10.63 -0.63 5.03
N ALA A 448 -9.46 -0.78 5.64
CA ALA A 448 -8.21 -1.06 4.94
C ALA A 448 -8.28 -2.35 4.12
N ILE A 449 -8.87 -3.41 4.69
CA ILE A 449 -9.05 -4.71 4.00
C ILE A 449 -9.96 -4.59 2.78
N ILE A 450 -11.08 -3.86 2.89
CA ILE A 450 -11.99 -3.65 1.74
C ILE A 450 -11.25 -2.90 0.62
N VAL A 451 -10.52 -1.83 0.97
CA VAL A 451 -9.72 -1.08 0.01
C VAL A 451 -8.66 -1.97 -0.66
N LEU A 452 -7.99 -2.83 0.12
CA LEU A 452 -6.96 -3.75 -0.37
C LEU A 452 -7.53 -4.73 -1.40
N ILE A 453 -8.67 -5.38 -1.08
CA ILE A 453 -9.35 -6.30 -2.00
C ILE A 453 -9.75 -5.59 -3.30
N MET A 454 -10.28 -4.37 -3.18
CA MET A 454 -10.67 -3.58 -4.34
C MET A 454 -9.45 -3.10 -5.16
N ALA A 455 -8.32 -2.81 -4.51
CA ALA A 455 -7.08 -2.42 -5.16
C ALA A 455 -6.44 -3.59 -5.92
N TRP A 456 -6.41 -4.79 -5.34
CA TRP A 456 -5.99 -6.00 -6.03
C TRP A 456 -6.90 -6.33 -7.22
N SER A 457 -8.22 -6.17 -7.04
CA SER A 457 -9.18 -6.33 -8.13
C SER A 457 -8.92 -5.34 -9.27
N LEU A 458 -8.56 -4.08 -8.93
CA LEU A 458 -8.16 -3.08 -9.92
C LEU A 458 -6.84 -3.46 -10.61
N GLY A 459 -5.83 -3.86 -9.84
CA GLY A 459 -4.54 -4.33 -10.33
C GLY A 459 -4.69 -5.45 -11.36
N GLN A 460 -5.51 -6.46 -11.03
CA GLN A 460 -5.82 -7.55 -11.93
C GLN A 460 -6.52 -7.08 -13.22
N THR A 461 -7.47 -6.14 -13.14
CA THR A 461 -8.09 -5.60 -14.36
C THR A 461 -7.09 -4.83 -15.22
N THR A 462 -6.17 -4.08 -14.61
CA THR A 462 -5.15 -3.31 -15.34
C THR A 462 -4.08 -4.19 -15.97
N GLU A 463 -3.76 -5.32 -15.33
CA GLU A 463 -2.86 -6.34 -15.84
C GLU A 463 -3.45 -7.03 -17.07
N ILE A 464 -4.70 -7.52 -16.98
CA ILE A 464 -5.40 -8.13 -18.13
C ILE A 464 -5.52 -7.15 -19.28
N LEU A 465 -5.77 -5.87 -18.98
CA LEU A 465 -5.84 -4.81 -19.99
C LEU A 465 -4.48 -4.38 -20.53
N GLN A 466 -3.37 -4.97 -20.09
CA GLN A 466 -2.02 -4.64 -20.52
C GLN A 466 -1.70 -3.14 -20.38
N THR A 467 -2.15 -2.56 -19.26
CA THR A 467 -2.06 -1.10 -19.03
C THR A 467 -0.60 -0.64 -18.97
N ALA A 468 0.27 -1.45 -18.36
CA ALA A 468 1.71 -1.19 -18.33
C ALA A 468 2.28 -1.15 -19.75
N GLN A 469 1.97 -2.16 -20.58
CA GLN A 469 2.39 -2.30 -21.98
C GLN A 469 1.93 -1.11 -22.85
N TYR A 470 0.72 -0.61 -22.62
CA TYR A 470 0.26 0.60 -23.31
C TYR A 470 1.00 1.86 -22.88
N LEU A 471 1.22 2.05 -21.58
CA LEU A 471 1.99 3.18 -21.07
C LEU A 471 3.41 3.17 -21.65
N VAL A 472 4.00 2.00 -21.91
CA VAL A 472 5.27 1.85 -22.66
C VAL A 472 5.20 2.55 -24.00
N SER A 473 4.16 2.25 -24.77
CA SER A 473 4.04 2.70 -26.15
C SER A 473 3.89 4.22 -26.29
N ILE A 474 3.36 4.91 -25.27
CA ILE A 474 3.03 6.34 -25.35
C ILE A 474 3.93 7.27 -24.52
N LEU A 475 4.59 6.79 -23.45
CA LEU A 475 5.31 7.65 -22.51
C LEU A 475 6.81 7.78 -22.76
N GLY A 476 7.38 7.01 -23.68
CA GLY A 476 8.84 6.84 -23.83
C GLY A 476 9.66 8.11 -24.01
N GLU A 477 9.08 9.17 -24.57
CA GLU A 477 9.82 10.42 -24.84
C GLU A 477 9.37 11.63 -24.01
N PHE A 478 8.30 11.52 -23.21
CA PHE A 478 7.63 12.71 -22.63
C PHE A 478 7.89 12.91 -21.12
N LEU A 479 8.33 11.89 -20.39
CA LEU A 479 8.51 11.96 -18.93
C LEU A 479 10.00 11.93 -18.53
N PRO A 480 10.55 13.04 -17.99
CA PRO A 480 11.89 13.03 -17.42
C PRO A 480 11.94 12.06 -16.24
N VAL A 481 12.75 11.00 -16.36
CA VAL A 481 12.90 9.94 -15.35
C VAL A 481 13.12 10.50 -13.93
N PRO A 482 14.00 11.51 -13.70
CA PRO A 482 14.22 12.07 -12.36
C PRO A 482 12.98 12.69 -11.69
N LEU A 483 11.99 13.13 -12.48
CA LEU A 483 10.81 13.80 -11.97
C LEU A 483 9.63 12.86 -11.74
N VAL A 484 9.73 11.59 -12.13
CA VAL A 484 8.66 10.59 -11.94
C VAL A 484 8.21 10.51 -10.48
N PRO A 485 9.11 10.32 -9.48
CA PRO A 485 8.70 10.28 -8.06
C PRO A 485 8.03 11.58 -7.59
N THR A 486 8.48 12.73 -8.10
CA THR A 486 7.92 14.05 -7.76
C THR A 486 6.47 14.20 -8.23
N ILE A 487 6.19 13.78 -9.47
CA ILE A 487 4.85 13.80 -10.04
C ILE A 487 3.94 12.86 -9.23
N ILE A 488 4.43 11.67 -8.90
CA ILE A 488 3.71 10.69 -8.08
C ILE A 488 3.35 11.27 -6.72
N PHE A 489 4.30 11.91 -6.02
CA PHE A 489 4.03 12.55 -4.74
C PHE A 489 2.85 13.53 -4.87
N ILE A 490 2.90 14.42 -5.86
CA ILE A 490 1.89 15.49 -6.03
C ILE A 490 0.51 14.91 -6.33
N LEU A 491 0.44 13.90 -7.20
CA LEU A 491 -0.82 13.25 -7.55
C LEU A 491 -1.41 12.46 -6.38
N ALA A 492 -0.57 11.71 -5.65
CA ALA A 492 -0.98 11.00 -4.44
C ALA A 492 -1.43 11.99 -3.36
N ALA A 493 -0.68 13.07 -3.14
CA ALA A 493 -1.01 14.14 -2.20
C ALA A 493 -2.36 14.80 -2.50
N THR A 494 -2.62 15.11 -3.77
CA THR A 494 -3.88 15.73 -4.20
C THR A 494 -5.06 14.77 -4.02
N THR A 495 -4.86 13.49 -4.33
CA THR A 495 -5.89 12.45 -4.18
C THR A 495 -6.21 12.18 -2.72
N ALA A 496 -5.18 12.02 -1.87
CA ALA A 496 -5.33 11.84 -0.44
C ALA A 496 -5.99 13.07 0.22
N PHE A 497 -5.60 14.28 -0.17
CA PHE A 497 -6.25 15.49 0.31
C PHE A 497 -7.75 15.54 -0.02
N ALA A 498 -8.13 15.16 -1.25
CA ALA A 498 -9.51 15.20 -1.71
C ALA A 498 -10.38 14.08 -1.10
N THR A 499 -9.79 12.90 -0.87
CA THR A 499 -10.51 11.71 -0.37
C THR A 499 -10.50 11.57 1.14
N GLY A 500 -9.50 12.15 1.81
CA GLY A 500 -9.30 12.00 3.25
C GLY A 500 -8.88 10.59 3.66
N THR A 501 -8.13 9.86 2.83
CA THR A 501 -7.65 8.53 3.22
C THR A 501 -6.29 8.16 2.62
N SER A 502 -5.34 7.84 3.49
CA SER A 502 -4.05 7.26 3.11
C SER A 502 -4.19 5.90 2.47
N TRP A 503 -4.89 4.97 3.13
CA TRP A 503 -5.10 3.60 2.66
C TRP A 503 -5.70 3.58 1.26
N GLY A 504 -6.75 4.39 1.03
CA GLY A 504 -7.38 4.46 -0.28
C GLY A 504 -6.47 5.03 -1.37
N THR A 505 -5.65 6.02 -1.04
CA THR A 505 -4.69 6.60 -1.98
C THR A 505 -3.63 5.57 -2.38
N MET A 506 -3.08 4.84 -1.41
CA MET A 506 -2.11 3.78 -1.70
C MET A 506 -2.71 2.69 -2.60
N GLY A 507 -3.94 2.26 -2.31
CA GLY A 507 -4.64 1.24 -3.10
C GLY A 507 -4.94 1.67 -4.54
N ILE A 508 -5.13 2.97 -4.78
CA ILE A 508 -5.28 3.51 -6.13
C ILE A 508 -3.91 3.56 -6.84
N PHE A 509 -2.87 4.06 -6.16
CA PHE A 509 -1.62 4.43 -6.83
C PHE A 509 -0.63 3.28 -6.99
N TYR A 510 -0.48 2.37 -6.02
CA TYR A 510 0.55 1.33 -6.10
C TYR A 510 0.45 0.45 -7.34
N PRO A 511 -0.72 -0.11 -7.70
CA PRO A 511 -0.88 -0.96 -8.89
C PRO A 511 -0.50 -0.28 -10.20
N ILE A 512 -0.42 1.07 -10.21
CA ILE A 512 -0.16 1.87 -11.41
C ILE A 512 1.30 2.36 -11.41
N VAL A 513 1.76 2.85 -10.26
CA VAL A 513 2.98 3.63 -10.15
C VAL A 513 4.23 2.79 -10.36
N ILE A 514 4.28 1.56 -9.83
CA ILE A 514 5.47 0.71 -9.96
C ILE A 514 5.67 0.27 -11.42
N PRO A 515 4.65 -0.27 -12.13
CA PRO A 515 4.78 -0.61 -13.55
C PRO A 515 5.12 0.61 -14.40
N LEU A 516 4.47 1.75 -14.13
CA LEU A 516 4.76 3.00 -14.83
C LEU A 516 6.22 3.44 -14.62
N ALA A 517 6.72 3.44 -13.39
CA ALA A 517 8.06 3.90 -13.07
C ALA A 517 9.12 3.00 -13.69
N TRP A 518 8.93 1.67 -13.62
CA TRP A 518 9.78 0.70 -14.30
C TRP A 518 9.79 0.95 -15.80
N GLN A 519 8.63 1.25 -16.36
CA GLN A 519 8.53 1.44 -17.78
C GLN A 519 9.26 2.67 -18.29
N VAL A 520 9.15 3.78 -17.56
CA VAL A 520 9.87 5.01 -17.87
C VAL A 520 11.38 4.76 -17.82
N LEU A 521 11.86 3.94 -16.88
CA LEU A 521 13.26 3.50 -16.83
C LEU A 521 13.65 2.69 -18.07
N PHE A 522 12.85 1.68 -18.43
CA PHE A 522 13.12 0.78 -19.56
C PHE A 522 13.28 1.55 -20.88
N LEU A 523 12.36 2.46 -21.17
CA LEU A 523 12.37 3.25 -22.42
C LEU A 523 13.56 4.20 -22.52
N ASN A 524 14.07 4.66 -21.39
CA ASN A 524 15.23 5.54 -21.34
C ASN A 524 16.55 4.76 -21.23
N GLY A 525 16.53 3.43 -21.39
CA GLY A 525 17.72 2.58 -21.27
C GLY A 525 18.32 2.57 -19.86
N MET A 526 17.49 2.82 -18.84
CA MET A 526 17.84 2.92 -17.42
C MET A 526 17.13 1.84 -16.58
N ALA A 527 16.55 0.81 -17.19
CA ALA A 527 15.98 -0.33 -16.45
C ALA A 527 17.10 -1.27 -15.97
N ASP A 528 17.88 -0.80 -15.01
CA ASP A 528 18.97 -1.54 -14.39
C ASP A 528 18.95 -1.38 -12.86
N ILE A 529 19.82 -2.14 -12.19
CA ILE A 529 19.95 -2.13 -10.73
C ILE A 529 20.43 -0.76 -10.22
N GLU A 530 21.23 -0.02 -11.00
CA GLU A 530 21.75 1.28 -10.59
C GLU A 530 20.65 2.33 -10.47
N HIS A 531 19.59 2.23 -11.27
CA HIS A 531 18.46 3.16 -11.29
C HIS A 531 17.26 2.73 -10.45
N MET A 532 17.36 1.61 -9.74
CA MET A 532 16.30 1.09 -8.87
C MET A 532 15.86 2.09 -7.78
N TYR A 533 16.71 3.08 -7.46
CA TYR A 533 16.33 4.19 -6.58
C TYR A 533 15.11 4.98 -7.06
N ILE A 534 14.80 5.00 -8.36
CA ILE A 534 13.58 5.62 -8.89
C ILE A 534 12.34 4.82 -8.48
N ILE A 535 12.41 3.48 -8.48
CA ILE A 535 11.33 2.61 -7.99
C ILE A 535 11.15 2.81 -6.48
N TYR A 536 12.23 2.73 -5.70
CA TYR A 536 12.18 2.95 -4.24
C TYR A 536 11.61 4.32 -3.90
N SER A 537 12.03 5.37 -4.62
CA SER A 537 11.54 6.72 -4.46
C SER A 537 10.08 6.87 -4.88
N SER A 538 9.64 6.20 -5.95
CA SER A 538 8.25 6.20 -6.42
C SER A 538 7.31 5.55 -5.39
N VAL A 539 7.70 4.38 -4.85
CA VAL A 539 7.00 3.71 -3.75
C VAL A 539 6.88 4.62 -2.53
N ALA A 540 7.99 5.26 -2.14
CA ALA A 540 8.00 6.19 -1.02
C ALA A 540 7.17 7.45 -1.29
N CYS A 541 7.09 7.93 -2.53
CA CYS A 541 6.34 9.12 -2.89
C CYS A 541 4.82 8.89 -2.88
N VAL A 542 4.35 7.67 -3.17
CA VAL A 542 2.95 7.27 -2.91
C VAL A 542 2.64 7.43 -1.42
N LEU A 543 3.51 6.90 -0.54
CA LEU A 543 3.36 7.06 0.92
C LEU A 543 3.41 8.51 1.37
N CYS A 544 4.40 9.26 0.89
CA CYS A 544 4.58 10.65 1.27
C CYS A 544 3.36 11.50 0.89
N GLY A 545 2.83 11.29 -0.31
CA GLY A 545 1.61 11.96 -0.76
C GLY A 545 0.40 11.55 0.07
N ALA A 546 0.21 10.26 0.33
CA ALA A 546 -0.86 9.73 1.16
C ALA A 546 -0.88 10.38 2.56
N VAL A 547 0.25 10.33 3.27
CA VAL A 547 0.38 10.90 4.64
C VAL A 547 0.24 12.42 4.63
N TRP A 548 0.78 13.12 3.62
CA TRP A 548 0.60 14.56 3.52
C TRP A 548 -0.87 14.94 3.32
N GLY A 549 -1.57 14.21 2.46
CA GLY A 549 -2.98 14.44 2.21
C GLY A 549 -3.82 14.18 3.45
N ASP A 550 -3.51 13.13 4.22
CA ASP A 550 -4.18 12.87 5.51
C ASP A 550 -4.04 14.04 6.47
N HIS A 551 -2.82 14.54 6.70
CA HIS A 551 -2.60 15.70 7.58
C HIS A 551 -3.33 16.98 7.11
N CYS A 552 -3.54 17.12 5.80
CA CYS A 552 -4.09 18.36 5.25
C CYS A 552 -5.61 18.29 5.06
N SER A 553 -6.18 17.10 4.92
CA SER A 553 -7.58 16.93 4.55
C SER A 553 -8.52 17.17 5.73
N PRO A 554 -9.53 18.06 5.60
CA PRO A 554 -10.57 18.26 6.62
C PRO A 554 -11.56 17.10 6.76
N ILE A 555 -11.41 16.05 5.96
CA ILE A 555 -12.26 14.87 6.03
C ILE A 555 -11.45 13.60 6.29
N SER A 556 -10.15 13.75 6.54
CA SER A 556 -9.30 12.61 6.89
C SER A 556 -9.69 12.03 8.24
N ASP A 557 -9.79 10.72 8.28
CA ASP A 557 -10.10 9.92 9.46
C ASP A 557 -9.10 10.13 10.60
N THR A 558 -7.79 10.08 10.31
CA THR A 558 -6.71 10.32 11.28
C THR A 558 -6.71 11.77 11.78
N THR A 559 -6.98 12.74 10.89
CA THR A 559 -7.14 14.16 11.27
C THR A 559 -8.37 14.38 12.14
N ILE A 560 -9.51 13.75 11.82
CA ILE A 560 -10.73 13.77 12.64
C ILE A 560 -10.47 13.14 14.00
N MET A 561 -9.90 11.93 14.05
CA MET A 561 -9.60 11.21 15.28
C MET A 561 -8.61 11.97 16.17
N SER A 562 -7.55 12.54 15.59
CA SER A 562 -6.59 13.36 16.32
C SER A 562 -7.24 14.58 16.98
N SER A 563 -8.09 15.30 16.23
CA SER A 563 -8.83 16.45 16.77
C SER A 563 -9.83 16.03 17.86
N MET A 564 -10.56 14.94 17.65
CA MET A 564 -11.55 14.40 18.58
C MET A 564 -10.90 13.91 19.88
N ALA A 565 -9.82 13.12 19.78
CA ALA A 565 -9.07 12.58 20.91
C ALA A 565 -8.37 13.69 21.71
N SER A 566 -8.00 14.79 21.05
CA SER A 566 -7.40 15.95 21.72
C SER A 566 -8.44 16.91 22.31
N GLY A 567 -9.73 16.79 21.95
CA GLY A 567 -10.78 17.73 22.34
C GLY A 567 -10.62 19.10 21.66
N CYS A 568 -10.05 19.10 20.46
CA CYS A 568 -9.81 20.26 19.62
C CYS A 568 -10.99 20.46 18.67
N ASN A 569 -11.35 21.72 18.38
CA ASN A 569 -12.19 21.99 17.22
C ASN A 569 -11.49 21.48 15.95
N HIS A 570 -12.17 20.63 15.19
CA HIS A 570 -11.61 19.98 14.02
C HIS A 570 -11.06 20.97 12.97
N ILE A 571 -11.78 22.07 12.72
CA ILE A 571 -11.36 23.08 11.73
C ILE A 571 -10.13 23.85 12.23
N ASP A 572 -10.04 24.11 13.53
CA ASP A 572 -8.85 24.74 14.11
C ASP A 572 -7.61 23.83 14.00
N HIS A 573 -7.78 22.52 14.23
CA HIS A 573 -6.70 21.53 14.01
C HIS A 573 -6.20 21.61 12.56
N VAL A 574 -7.08 21.45 11.58
CA VAL A 574 -6.74 21.51 10.16
C VAL A 574 -6.06 22.83 9.80
N ALA A 575 -6.64 23.97 10.20
CA ALA A 575 -6.13 25.29 9.87
C ALA A 575 -4.75 25.58 10.49
N THR A 576 -4.47 25.05 11.68
CA THR A 576 -3.18 25.25 12.34
C THR A 576 -2.09 24.27 11.87
N GLN A 577 -2.47 23.05 11.46
CA GLN A 577 -1.56 22.03 10.92
C GLN A 577 -1.14 22.32 9.48
N PHE A 578 -2.05 22.81 8.63
CA PHE A 578 -1.83 22.98 7.20
C PHE A 578 -0.58 23.79 6.82
N PRO A 579 -0.27 24.96 7.45
CA PRO A 579 0.95 25.69 7.18
C PRO A 579 2.23 24.92 7.51
N TYR A 580 2.20 24.06 8.54
CA TYR A 580 3.34 23.20 8.90
C TYR A 580 3.54 22.10 7.85
N ALA A 581 2.44 21.42 7.48
CA ALA A 581 2.47 20.37 6.47
C ALA A 581 2.99 20.87 5.10
N ILE A 582 2.58 22.05 4.64
CA ILE A 582 3.08 22.65 3.39
C ILE A 582 4.59 22.89 3.44
N VAL A 583 5.10 23.45 4.54
CA VAL A 583 6.54 23.72 4.70
C VAL A 583 7.33 22.42 4.63
N VAL A 584 6.90 21.40 5.39
CA VAL A 584 7.58 20.11 5.41
C VAL A 584 7.51 19.41 4.05
N ALA A 585 6.36 19.43 3.37
CA ALA A 585 6.23 18.87 2.03
C ALA A 585 7.08 19.60 0.99
N SER A 586 7.18 20.92 1.08
CA SER A 586 8.03 21.71 0.18
C SER A 586 9.51 21.34 0.37
N ILE A 587 9.95 21.14 1.62
CA ILE A 587 11.31 20.67 1.91
C ILE A 587 11.50 19.23 1.39
N ALA A 588 10.52 18.35 1.63
CA ALA A 588 10.56 16.97 1.16
C ALA A 588 10.69 16.88 -0.37
N LEU A 589 9.92 17.67 -1.12
CA LEU A 589 9.98 17.70 -2.58
C LEU A 589 11.27 18.33 -3.10
N LEU A 590 11.59 19.55 -2.66
CA LEU A 590 12.68 20.34 -3.24
C LEU A 590 14.07 19.84 -2.84
N ILE A 591 14.22 19.29 -1.63
CA ILE A 591 15.51 18.87 -1.06
C ILE A 591 15.63 17.35 -0.96
N GLY A 592 14.52 16.64 -0.79
CA GLY A 592 14.51 15.18 -0.78
C GLY A 592 14.30 14.61 -2.18
N THR A 593 13.04 14.55 -2.60
CA THR A 593 12.57 13.79 -3.76
C THR A 593 13.25 14.22 -5.07
N ILE A 594 13.28 15.52 -5.40
CA ILE A 594 13.85 16.00 -6.67
C ILE A 594 15.35 15.65 -6.75
N PRO A 595 16.22 16.04 -5.78
CA PRO A 595 17.63 15.65 -5.84
C PRO A 595 17.86 14.15 -5.91
N THR A 596 17.12 13.35 -5.13
CA THR A 596 17.27 11.89 -5.20
C THR A 596 16.81 11.29 -6.52
N GLY A 597 15.83 11.91 -7.18
CA GLY A 597 15.46 11.55 -8.55
C GLY A 597 16.60 11.78 -9.55
N TYR A 598 17.48 12.75 -9.30
CA TYR A 598 18.72 12.96 -10.07
C TYR A 598 19.90 12.11 -9.57
N GLY A 599 19.67 11.09 -8.73
CA GLY A 599 20.70 10.16 -8.26
C GLY A 599 21.47 10.61 -7.01
N TRP A 600 21.06 11.70 -6.34
CA TRP A 600 21.67 12.06 -5.06
C TRP A 600 21.30 11.05 -3.98
N SER A 601 22.26 10.70 -3.12
CA SER A 601 22.02 9.73 -2.06
C SER A 601 21.01 10.25 -1.01
N PRO A 602 19.97 9.48 -0.64
CA PRO A 602 19.06 9.84 0.44
C PRO A 602 19.79 10.02 1.78
N MET A 603 20.90 9.32 2.00
CA MET A 603 21.73 9.45 3.20
C MET A 603 22.34 10.84 3.38
N ILE A 604 22.51 11.59 2.28
CA ILE A 604 22.99 12.98 2.31
C ILE A 604 21.78 13.93 2.38
N MET A 605 20.74 13.66 1.60
CA MET A 605 19.55 14.54 1.54
C MET A 605 18.76 14.55 2.86
N ILE A 606 18.72 13.44 3.62
CA ILE A 606 18.04 13.39 4.92
C ILE A 606 18.67 14.39 5.92
N PRO A 607 19.98 14.35 6.24
CA PRO A 607 20.60 15.35 7.12
C PRO A 607 20.44 16.79 6.64
N VAL A 608 20.55 17.03 5.33
CA VAL A 608 20.38 18.38 4.74
C VAL A 608 18.95 18.87 4.94
N GLY A 609 17.95 18.03 4.69
CA GLY A 609 16.55 18.36 4.91
C GLY A 609 16.22 18.59 6.39
N ILE A 610 16.75 17.77 7.31
CA ILE A 610 16.60 17.97 8.76
C ILE A 610 17.22 19.31 9.19
N LEU A 611 18.41 19.65 8.67
CA LEU A 611 19.04 20.94 8.94
C LEU A 611 18.18 22.09 8.40
N LEU A 612 17.59 21.95 7.21
CA LEU A 612 16.71 22.98 6.66
C LEU A 612 15.43 23.15 7.46
N VAL A 613 14.80 22.06 7.91
CA VAL A 613 13.67 22.09 8.86
C VAL A 613 14.05 22.89 10.11
N TRP A 614 15.22 22.61 10.68
CA TRP A 614 15.74 23.35 11.83
C TRP A 614 15.94 24.84 11.53
N ILE A 615 16.59 25.19 10.41
CA ILE A 615 16.80 26.58 9.99
C ILE A 615 15.45 27.31 9.84
N VAL A 616 14.49 26.72 9.14
CA VAL A 616 13.17 27.32 8.90
C VAL A 616 12.44 27.60 10.22
N ILE A 617 12.45 26.66 11.17
CA ILE A 617 11.82 26.86 12.49
C ILE A 617 12.52 27.99 13.27
N PHE A 618 13.85 28.12 13.20
CA PHE A 618 14.57 29.15 13.94
C PHE A 618 14.48 30.54 13.29
N LEU A 619 14.36 30.61 11.96
CA LEU A 619 14.16 31.86 11.22
C LEU A 619 12.73 32.39 11.33
N PHE A 620 11.72 31.53 11.11
CA PHE A 620 10.31 31.96 11.05
C PHE A 620 9.54 31.73 12.35
N GLY A 621 9.96 30.75 13.16
CA GLY A 621 9.32 30.43 14.43
C GLY A 621 9.58 31.49 15.49
N LYS A 622 8.55 31.86 16.24
CA LYS A 622 8.60 32.77 17.39
C LYS A 622 8.44 31.98 18.68
N ARG A 623 9.18 32.35 19.73
CA ARG A 623 9.06 31.70 21.04
C ARG A 623 7.66 31.95 21.62
N VAL A 624 7.05 30.87 22.08
CA VAL A 624 5.81 30.91 22.87
C VAL A 624 6.24 30.98 24.34
N ASN A 625 6.19 32.18 24.92
CA ASN A 625 6.54 32.43 26.33
C ASN A 625 5.30 32.40 27.22
#